data_AF-A0A7V9DAW2-F1
#
_entry.id   AF-A0A7V9DAW2-F1
#
_cell.length_a   1.000
_cell.length_b   1.000
_cell.length_c   1.000
_cell.angle_alpha   90.00
_cell.angle_beta   90.00
_cell.angle_gamma   90.00
#
_symmetry.space_group_name_H-M   'P 1'
#
loop_
_entity.id
_entity.type
_entity.pdbx_description
1 polymer ?
#
loop_
_entity_poly.entity_id
_entity_poly.type
_entity_poly.pdbx_seq_one_letter_code
_entity_poly.pdbx_strand_id
1 'polypeptide(L)'
;MRAKYIGIFVVMTLLAAGISAQPVYTPKHGTAERKATLDALRVPVEREYKQKIAFVIDEFKVQGTWAFISGSAQTPDGNARA
;
A
#
# COMPACT_ATOMS: atom_id res chain seq x y z
N MET A 1 32.02 -1.14 37.56
CA MET A 1 30.90 -0.28 37.10
C MET A 1 30.93 -0.03 35.58
N ARG A 2 32.07 0.35 34.98
CA ARG A 2 32.20 0.67 33.53
C ARG A 2 31.84 -0.47 32.56
N ALA A 3 32.23 -1.71 32.85
CA ALA A 3 31.97 -2.87 31.99
C ALA A 3 30.48 -3.23 31.85
N LYS A 4 29.67 -2.95 32.89
CA LYS A 4 28.21 -3.23 32.90
C LYS A 4 27.47 -2.32 31.91
N TYR A 5 27.87 -1.05 31.83
CA TYR A 5 27.32 -0.09 30.87
C TYR A 5 27.78 -0.35 29.44
N ILE A 6 29.02 -0.84 29.26
CA ILE A 6 29.51 -1.27 27.94
C ILE A 6 28.69 -2.47 27.44
N GLY A 7 28.42 -3.46 28.29
CA GLY A 7 27.56 -4.59 27.92
C GLY A 7 26.14 -4.17 27.54
N ILE A 8 25.53 -3.26 28.31
CA ILE A 8 24.19 -2.72 28.00
C ILE A 8 24.21 -1.93 26.68
N PHE A 9 25.25 -1.13 26.45
CA PHE A 9 25.40 -0.35 25.22
C PHE A 9 25.53 -1.25 23.98
N VAL A 10 26.35 -2.31 24.06
CA VAL A 10 26.53 -3.29 22.97
C VAL A 10 25.21 -4.02 22.67
N VAL A 11 24.46 -4.42 23.70
CA VAL A 11 23.15 -5.06 23.53
C VAL A 11 22.16 -4.09 22.87
N MET A 12 22.12 -2.82 23.27
CA MET A 12 21.25 -1.82 22.62
C MET A 12 21.61 -1.60 21.14
N THR A 13 22.90 -1.56 20.78
CA THR A 13 23.31 -1.40 19.37
C THR A 13 22.95 -2.61 18.51
N LEU A 14 23.00 -3.83 19.06
CA LEU A 14 22.62 -5.04 18.34
C LEU A 14 21.11 -5.14 18.11
N LEU A 15 20.30 -4.68 19.07
CA LEU A 15 18.84 -4.63 18.95
C LEU A 15 18.37 -3.63 17.87
N ALA A 16 19.13 -2.55 17.64
CA ALA A 16 18.80 -1.55 16.61
C ALA A 16 19.04 -2.04 15.16
N ALA A 17 19.88 -3.06 14.96
CA ALA A 17 20.26 -3.54 13.63
C ALA A 17 19.15 -4.35 12.91
N GLY A 18 18.07 -4.72 13.60
CA GLY A 18 17.00 -5.57 13.06
C GLY A 18 15.85 -4.85 12.34
N ILE A 19 15.88 -3.51 12.24
CA ILE A 19 14.80 -2.75 11.60
C ILE A 19 15.09 -2.65 10.09
N SER A 20 14.55 -3.59 9.32
CA SER A 20 14.57 -3.53 7.85
C SER A 20 13.35 -2.78 7.30
N ALA A 21 13.55 -1.94 6.28
CA ALA A 21 12.44 -1.30 5.57
C ALA A 21 11.53 -2.36 4.92
N GLN A 22 10.21 -2.20 5.03
CA GLN A 22 9.26 -3.09 4.38
C GLN A 22 9.42 -2.97 2.85
N PRO A 23 9.46 -4.09 2.11
CA PRO A 23 9.63 -4.06 0.67
C PRO A 23 8.43 -3.41 -0.01
N VAL A 24 8.72 -2.63 -1.06
CA VAL A 24 7.70 -2.07 -1.94
C VAL A 24 7.54 -2.98 -3.16
N TYR A 25 6.33 -3.39 -3.47
CA TYR A 25 6.06 -4.22 -4.65
C TYR A 25 4.79 -3.78 -5.38
N THR A 26 4.64 -4.25 -6.61
CA THR A 26 3.42 -4.10 -7.39
C THR A 26 2.65 -5.41 -7.38
N PRO A 27 1.41 -5.44 -6.82
CA PRO A 27 0.58 -6.63 -6.88
C PRO A 27 0.32 -7.03 -8.34
N LYS A 28 0.58 -8.31 -8.65
CA LYS A 28 0.38 -8.86 -10.00
C LYS A 28 -1.08 -8.71 -10.42
N HIS A 29 -1.31 -8.56 -11.73
CA HIS A 29 -2.66 -8.53 -12.27
C HIS A 29 -3.41 -9.82 -11.95
N GLY A 30 -4.71 -9.71 -11.65
CA GLY A 30 -5.57 -10.85 -11.33
C GLY A 30 -5.38 -11.46 -9.94
N THR A 31 -4.50 -10.94 -9.09
CA THR A 31 -4.36 -11.46 -7.72
C THR A 31 -5.54 -11.03 -6.84
N ALA A 32 -5.84 -11.89 -5.85
CA ALA A 32 -6.88 -11.60 -4.85
C ALA A 32 -6.57 -10.31 -4.07
N GLU A 33 -5.31 -10.06 -3.75
CA GLU A 33 -4.85 -8.83 -3.09
C GLU A 33 -5.21 -7.58 -3.92
N ARG A 34 -4.82 -7.54 -5.21
CA ARG A 34 -5.09 -6.40 -6.08
C ARG A 34 -6.60 -6.12 -6.18
N LYS A 35 -7.40 -7.18 -6.28
CA LYS A 35 -8.86 -7.09 -6.32
C LYS A 35 -9.41 -6.54 -5.01
N ALA A 36 -9.01 -7.09 -3.87
CA ALA A 36 -9.50 -6.66 -2.55
C ALA A 36 -9.20 -5.17 -2.29
N THR A 37 -8.00 -4.71 -2.63
CA THR A 37 -7.62 -3.30 -2.45
C THR A 37 -8.44 -2.37 -3.35
N LEU A 38 -8.63 -2.72 -4.63
CA LEU A 38 -9.44 -1.90 -5.54
C LEU A 38 -10.94 -1.95 -5.19
N ASP A 39 -11.43 -3.08 -4.67
CA ASP A 39 -12.80 -3.20 -4.18
C ASP A 39 -13.03 -2.32 -2.95
N ALA A 40 -12.05 -2.24 -2.04
CA ALA A 40 -12.10 -1.32 -0.90
C ALA A 40 -12.07 0.15 -1.33
N LEU A 41 -11.22 0.50 -2.31
CA LEU A 41 -11.14 1.86 -2.86
C LEU A 41 -12.42 2.27 -3.60
N ARG A 42 -13.13 1.32 -4.23
CA ARG A 42 -14.34 1.60 -5.00
C ARG A 42 -15.47 2.18 -4.15
N VAL A 43 -15.64 1.71 -2.91
CA VAL A 43 -16.75 2.11 -2.04
C VAL A 43 -16.82 3.62 -1.79
N PRO A 44 -15.76 4.31 -1.31
CA PRO A 44 -15.80 5.75 -1.13
C PRO A 44 -15.91 6.51 -2.46
N VAL A 45 -15.25 6.04 -3.51
CA VAL A 45 -15.24 6.71 -4.83
C VAL A 45 -16.62 6.68 -5.50
N GLU A 46 -17.30 5.53 -5.55
CA GLU A 46 -18.66 5.43 -6.08
C GLU A 46 -19.66 6.25 -5.25
N ARG A 47 -19.43 6.39 -3.94
CA ARG A 47 -20.27 7.24 -3.09
C ARG A 47 -20.10 8.71 -3.43
N GLU A 48 -18.88 9.16 -3.69
CA GLU A 48 -18.57 10.54 -4.05
C GLU A 48 -19.14 10.91 -5.43
N TYR A 49 -18.91 10.05 -6.43
CA TYR A 49 -19.39 10.27 -7.79
C TYR A 49 -20.86 9.88 -8.02
N LYS A 50 -21.49 9.18 -7.05
CA LYS A 50 -22.88 8.68 -7.13
C LYS A 50 -23.15 7.81 -8.37
N GLN A 51 -22.13 7.12 -8.87
CA GLN A 51 -22.21 6.26 -10.04
C GLN A 51 -21.25 5.08 -9.89
N LYS A 52 -21.47 4.05 -10.72
CA LYS A 52 -20.52 2.94 -10.85
C LYS A 52 -19.27 3.41 -11.57
N ILE A 53 -18.11 2.87 -11.17
CA ILE A 53 -16.82 3.24 -11.75
C ILE A 53 -15.93 2.05 -12.06
N ALA A 54 -15.16 2.18 -13.14
CA ALA A 54 -14.04 1.34 -13.51
C ALA A 54 -12.73 2.11 -13.28
N PHE A 55 -11.74 1.45 -12.70
CA PHE A 55 -10.43 2.06 -12.45
C PHE A 55 -9.46 1.72 -13.58
N VAL A 56 -8.88 2.75 -14.18
CA VAL A 56 -7.72 2.65 -15.07
C VAL A 56 -6.48 3.01 -14.26
N ILE A 57 -5.66 2.01 -13.94
CA ILE A 57 -4.54 2.14 -13.00
C ILE A 57 -3.23 2.36 -13.76
N ASP A 58 -2.53 3.44 -13.44
CA ASP A 58 -1.21 3.76 -13.97
C ASP A 58 -0.12 3.17 -13.07
N GLU A 59 -0.18 3.43 -11.76
CA GLU A 59 0.72 2.84 -10.77
C GLU A 59 -0.03 2.18 -9.61
N PHE A 60 0.51 1.06 -9.13
CA PHE A 60 0.06 0.38 -7.93
C PHE A 60 1.28 -0.13 -7.17
N LYS A 61 1.50 0.44 -5.99
CA LYS A 61 2.53 0.02 -5.04
C LYS A 61 1.92 -0.36 -3.70
N VAL A 62 2.41 -1.44 -3.10
CA VAL A 62 2.07 -1.86 -1.75
C VAL A 62 3.33 -1.87 -0.90
N GLN A 63 3.22 -1.36 0.32
CA GLN A 63 4.26 -1.41 1.33
C GLN A 63 3.62 -1.67 2.70
N GLY A 64 3.84 -2.88 3.23
CA GLY A 64 3.18 -3.31 4.47
C GLY A 64 1.66 -3.22 4.35
N THR A 65 1.05 -2.39 5.18
CA THR A 65 -0.42 -2.19 5.25
C THR A 65 -0.90 -1.05 4.35
N TRP A 66 -0.01 -0.36 3.64
CA TRP A 66 -0.34 0.77 2.78
C TRP A 66 -0.35 0.36 1.31
N ALA A 67 -1.30 0.89 0.56
CA ALA A 67 -1.34 0.83 -0.89
C ALA A 67 -1.38 2.24 -1.47
N PHE A 68 -0.49 2.51 -2.41
CA PHE A 68 -0.39 3.76 -3.17
C PHE A 68 -0.84 3.46 -4.59
N ILE A 69 -1.87 4.17 -5.05
CA ILE A 69 -2.52 3.90 -6.32
C ILE A 69 -2.69 5.23 -7.04
N SER A 70 -2.25 5.29 -8.29
CA SER A 70 -2.50 6.39 -9.21
C SER A 70 -3.23 5.89 -10.44
N GLY A 71 -4.10 6.73 -11.01
CA GLY A 71 -4.91 6.37 -12.14
C GLY A 71 -6.10 7.29 -12.32
N SER A 72 -7.00 6.89 -13.22
CA SER A 72 -8.26 7.58 -13.47
C SER A 72 -9.45 6.67 -13.20
N ALA A 73 -10.56 7.28 -12.75
CA ALA A 73 -11.85 6.63 -12.69
C ALA A 73 -12.63 6.94 -13.98
N GLN A 74 -13.29 5.91 -14.51
CA GLN A 74 -14.13 5.99 -15.70
C GLN A 74 -15.49 5.37 -15.41
N THR A 75 -16.49 5.68 -16.22
CA THR A 75 -17.74 4.90 -16.22
C THR A 75 -17.46 3.45 -16.66
N PRO A 76 -18.30 2.47 -16.29
CA PRO A 76 -18.09 1.08 -16.68
C PRO A 76 -18.05 0.87 -18.20
N ASP A 77 -18.74 1.74 -18.95
CA ASP A 77 -18.78 1.72 -20.40
C ASP A 77 -17.54 2.36 -21.06
N GLY A 78 -16.61 2.92 -20.28
CA GLY A 78 -15.35 3.51 -20.76
C GLY A 78 -15.48 4.85 -21.49
N ASN A 79 -16.70 5.39 -21.59
CA ASN A 79 -16.99 6.56 -22.44
C ASN A 79 -16.81 7.92 -21.75
N ALA A 80 -16.73 7.96 -20.41
CA ALA A 80 -16.59 9.21 -19.66
C ALA A 80 -15.65 9.05 -18.46
N ARG A 81 -14.91 10.12 -18.14
CA ARG A 81 -14.18 10.25 -16.86
C ARG A 81 -15.20 10.52 -15.77
N ALA A 82 -15.10 9.78 -14.67
CA ALA A 82 -16.02 9.90 -13.54
C ALA A 82 -15.80 11.21 -12.76
#